data_AF-A0A968U0G8-F1
#
_entry.id   AF-A0A968U0G8-F1
#
_cell.length_a   1.000
_cell.length_b   1.000
_cell.length_c   1.000
_cell.angle_alpha   90.00
_cell.angle_beta   90.00
_cell.angle_gamma   90.00
#
_symmetry.space_group_name_H-M   'P 1'
#
loop_
_entity.id
_entity.type
_entity.pdbx_description
1 polymer ?
#
loop_
_entity_poly.entity_id
_entity_poly.type
_entity_poly.pdbx_seq_one_letter_code
_entity_poly.pdbx_strand_id
1 'polypeptide(L)'
;PGARVYGDARDVALDDGKFGIACKAGVVSAADLAGEIGEVINGDKPGRTSPEEVTIFDSAGLAVQDMVCALHVYQQATQHQIGTFIDLGLADLP
;
A
#
# COMPACT_ATOMS: atom_id res chain seq x y z
N PRO A 1 -3.81 23.96 -11.83
CA PRO A 1 -2.60 23.36 -11.21
C PRO A 1 -3.03 22.34 -10.15
N GLY A 2 -3.26 21.09 -10.59
CA GLY A 2 -3.65 19.99 -9.71
C GLY A 2 -2.42 19.21 -9.28
N ALA A 3 -2.37 18.77 -8.02
CA ALA A 3 -1.38 17.80 -7.58
C ALA A 3 -1.59 16.46 -8.30
N ARG A 4 -0.53 15.66 -8.46
CA ARG A 4 -0.62 14.32 -9.01
C ARG A 4 -0.79 13.30 -7.88
N VAL A 5 -1.89 12.56 -7.88
CA VAL A 5 -2.24 11.62 -6.79
C VAL A 5 -1.87 10.20 -7.17
N TYR A 6 -1.25 9.47 -6.24
CA TYR A 6 -0.96 8.04 -6.34
C TYR A 6 -1.58 7.30 -5.17
N GLY A 7 -2.02 6.06 -5.36
CA GLY A 7 -2.59 5.21 -4.31
C GLY A 7 -1.83 3.90 -4.10
N ASP A 8 -2.19 3.15 -3.06
CA ASP A 8 -1.70 1.77 -2.87
C ASP A 8 -2.22 0.84 -3.97
N ALA A 9 -3.55 0.78 -4.12
CA ALA A 9 -4.30 0.07 -5.14
C ALA A 9 -5.48 0.94 -5.58
N ARG A 10 -5.83 0.89 -6.87
CA ARG A 10 -6.84 1.80 -7.45
C ARG A 10 -8.24 1.57 -6.91
N ASP A 11 -8.66 0.33 -6.76
CA ASP A 11 -9.93 -0.05 -6.16
C ASP A 11 -10.05 0.47 -4.72
N VAL A 12 -9.05 0.19 -3.89
CA VAL A 12 -9.03 0.64 -2.49
C VAL A 12 -9.01 2.17 -2.42
N ALA A 13 -8.20 2.86 -3.23
CA ALA A 13 -8.13 4.32 -3.24
C ALA A 13 -9.47 4.98 -3.62
N LEU A 14 -10.25 4.36 -4.51
CA LEU A 14 -11.54 4.88 -4.98
C LEU A 14 -12.71 4.54 -4.04
N ASP A 15 -12.71 3.34 -3.49
CA ASP A 15 -13.84 2.83 -2.71
C ASP A 15 -13.72 3.22 -1.23
N ASP A 16 -12.55 2.99 -0.64
CA ASP A 16 -12.30 3.07 0.80
C ASP A 16 -11.26 4.14 1.21
N GLY A 17 -10.47 4.65 0.25
CA GLY A 17 -9.43 5.64 0.45
C GLY A 17 -9.92 7.07 0.64
N LYS A 18 -9.02 7.96 1.09
CA LYS A 18 -9.34 9.39 1.26
C LYS A 18 -9.55 10.07 -0.09
N PHE A 19 -8.89 9.59 -1.14
CA PHE A 19 -9.10 10.02 -2.51
C PHE A 19 -10.55 9.75 -2.94
N GLY A 20 -11.08 8.55 -2.66
CA GLY A 20 -12.48 8.20 -2.91
C GLY A 20 -13.48 9.14 -2.23
N ILE A 21 -13.19 9.58 -1.00
CA ILE A 21 -13.99 10.60 -0.30
C ILE A 21 -13.98 11.94 -1.07
N ALA A 22 -12.81 12.37 -1.54
CA ALA A 22 -12.67 13.60 -2.32
C ALA A 22 -13.38 13.51 -3.69
N CYS A 23 -13.37 12.33 -4.31
CA CYS A 23 -14.16 12.04 -5.51
C CYS A 23 -15.66 12.14 -5.24
N LYS A 24 -16.16 11.51 -4.17
CA LYS A 24 -17.57 11.55 -3.77
C LYS A 24 -18.04 12.97 -3.44
N ALA A 25 -17.14 13.82 -2.94
CA ALA A 25 -17.38 15.24 -2.69
C ALA A 25 -17.33 16.13 -3.94
N GLY A 26 -16.96 15.59 -5.12
CA GLY A 26 -16.88 16.33 -6.38
C GLY A 26 -15.69 17.31 -6.46
N VAL A 27 -14.72 17.21 -5.56
CA VAL A 27 -13.53 18.09 -5.53
C VAL A 27 -12.47 17.62 -6.54
N VAL A 28 -12.41 16.32 -6.76
CA VAL A 28 -11.58 15.64 -7.77
C VAL A 28 -12.40 14.54 -8.44
N SER A 29 -11.88 13.95 -9.50
CA SER A 29 -12.48 12.84 -10.24
C SER A 29 -11.59 11.60 -10.17
N ALA A 30 -12.13 10.42 -10.47
CA ALA A 30 -11.33 9.19 -10.54
C ALA A 30 -10.17 9.28 -11.55
N ALA A 31 -10.29 10.14 -12.58
CA ALA A 31 -9.25 10.38 -13.56
C ALA A 31 -8.04 11.15 -13.00
N ASP A 32 -8.18 11.80 -11.84
CA ASP A 32 -7.09 12.50 -11.16
C ASP A 32 -6.16 11.56 -10.38
N LEU A 33 -6.50 10.25 -10.30
CA LEU A 33 -5.60 9.22 -9.79
C LEU A 33 -4.60 8.83 -10.89
N ALA A 34 -3.36 9.31 -10.76
CA ALA A 34 -2.32 9.11 -11.76
C ALA A 34 -1.86 7.66 -11.86
N GLY A 35 -1.89 6.91 -10.77
CA GLY A 35 -1.49 5.50 -10.74
C GLY A 35 -1.34 4.95 -9.33
N GLU A 36 -0.86 3.72 -9.28
CA GLU A 36 -0.50 3.03 -8.05
C GLU A 36 1.00 3.20 -7.77
N ILE A 37 1.39 3.15 -6.50
CA ILE A 37 2.80 3.25 -6.12
C ILE A 37 3.64 2.10 -6.70
N GLY A 38 3.05 0.91 -6.88
CA GLY A 38 3.69 -0.23 -7.53
C GLY A 38 4.06 0.04 -8.99
N GLU A 39 3.18 0.71 -9.75
CA GLU A 39 3.45 1.10 -11.15
C GLU A 39 4.63 2.08 -11.23
N VAL A 40 4.78 2.96 -10.23
CA VAL A 40 5.92 3.89 -10.16
C VAL A 40 7.22 3.16 -9.80
N ILE A 41 7.17 2.25 -8.81
CA ILE A 41 8.33 1.47 -8.37
C ILE A 41 8.86 0.58 -9.51
N ASN A 42 7.96 -0.02 -10.29
CA ASN A 42 8.32 -0.88 -11.42
C ASN A 42 8.78 -0.11 -12.66
N GLY A 43 8.58 1.22 -12.72
CA GLY A 43 8.89 2.05 -13.87
C GLY A 43 7.82 2.06 -14.97
N ASP A 44 6.64 1.47 -14.71
CA ASP A 44 5.49 1.46 -15.63
C ASP A 44 4.86 2.86 -15.74
N LYS A 45 4.98 3.68 -14.69
CA LYS A 45 4.53 5.07 -14.67
C LYS A 45 5.61 6.00 -14.12
N PRO A 46 5.69 7.25 -14.63
CA PRO A 46 6.60 8.24 -14.07
C PRO A 46 6.15 8.60 -12.64
N GLY A 47 7.10 8.73 -11.73
CA GLY A 47 6.86 9.34 -10.41
C GLY A 47 6.78 10.86 -10.50
N ARG A 48 7.54 11.55 -9.66
CA ARG A 48 7.73 13.01 -9.75
C ARG A 48 8.56 13.37 -10.98
N THR A 49 8.11 14.38 -11.74
CA THR A 49 8.71 14.78 -13.02
C THR A 49 9.35 16.16 -13.02
N SER A 50 9.05 17.02 -12.05
CA SER A 50 9.76 18.29 -11.83
C SER A 50 9.83 18.67 -10.35
N PRO A 51 10.75 19.59 -9.95
CA PRO A 51 10.82 20.11 -8.58
C PRO A 51 9.56 20.87 -8.13
N GLU A 52 8.85 21.51 -9.07
CA GLU A 52 7.66 22.32 -8.81
C GLU A 52 6.38 21.50 -8.73
N GLU A 53 6.40 20.24 -9.19
CA GLU A 53 5.25 19.35 -9.16
C GLU A 53 4.85 19.00 -7.71
N VAL A 54 3.58 19.10 -7.37
CA VAL A 54 3.07 18.59 -6.10
C VAL A 54 2.55 17.17 -6.31
N THR A 55 2.99 16.22 -5.47
CA THR A 55 2.53 14.83 -5.51
C THR A 55 1.89 14.47 -4.17
N ILE A 56 0.81 13.71 -4.22
CA ILE A 56 0.12 13.17 -3.04
C ILE A 56 0.12 11.65 -3.14
N PHE A 57 0.44 10.98 -2.04
CA PHE A 57 0.23 9.55 -1.90
C PHE A 57 -0.93 9.33 -0.93
N ASP A 58 -2.01 8.73 -1.41
CA ASP A 58 -3.12 8.28 -0.58
C ASP A 58 -2.85 6.85 -0.13
N SER A 59 -2.38 6.73 1.11
CA SER A 59 -2.10 5.43 1.73
C SER A 59 -3.37 4.92 2.40
N ALA A 60 -3.91 3.84 1.84
CA ALA A 60 -5.05 3.10 2.39
C ALA A 60 -4.60 1.82 3.12
N GLY A 61 -3.42 1.29 2.77
CA GLY A 61 -2.88 0.05 3.32
C GLY A 61 -3.48 -1.20 2.69
N LEU A 62 -2.64 -2.18 2.38
CA LEU A 62 -3.04 -3.47 1.82
C LEU A 62 -2.54 -4.60 2.72
N ALA A 63 -3.38 -5.59 2.99
CA ALA A 63 -3.01 -6.74 3.83
C ALA A 63 -1.76 -7.48 3.32
N VAL A 64 -1.48 -7.44 2.01
CA VAL A 64 -0.26 -8.01 1.43
C VAL A 64 1.01 -7.31 1.94
N GLN A 65 0.95 -5.99 2.20
CA GLN A 65 2.09 -5.23 2.73
C GLN A 65 2.44 -5.72 4.14
N ASP A 66 1.42 -5.93 4.98
CA ASP A 66 1.60 -6.49 6.33
C ASP A 66 2.16 -7.91 6.28
N MET A 67 1.60 -8.77 5.42
CA MET A 67 2.05 -10.17 5.29
C MET A 67 3.50 -10.28 4.82
N VAL A 68 3.91 -9.46 3.84
CA VAL A 68 5.29 -9.45 3.35
C VAL A 68 6.25 -8.93 4.44
N CYS A 69 5.85 -7.88 5.16
CA CYS A 69 6.62 -7.37 6.29
C CYS A 69 6.78 -8.43 7.40
N ALA A 70 5.67 -9.06 7.79
CA ALA A 70 5.64 -10.12 8.79
C ALA A 70 6.52 -11.31 8.39
N LEU A 71 6.44 -11.76 7.13
CA LEU A 71 7.29 -12.83 6.61
C LEU A 71 8.77 -12.46 6.67
N HIS A 72 9.13 -11.25 6.25
CA HIS A 72 10.51 -10.77 6.29
C HIS A 72 11.04 -10.76 7.73
N VAL A 73 10.29 -10.15 8.66
CA VAL A 73 10.65 -10.11 10.09
C VAL A 73 10.74 -11.51 10.67
N TYR A 74 9.81 -12.41 10.34
CA TYR A 74 9.83 -13.81 10.78
C TYR A 74 11.08 -14.56 10.30
N GLN A 75 11.46 -14.38 9.03
CA GLN A 75 12.67 -14.99 8.48
C GLN A 75 13.92 -14.48 9.19
N GLN A 76 14.01 -13.16 9.44
CA GLN A 76 15.12 -12.58 10.19
C GLN A 76 15.15 -13.11 11.63
N ALA A 77 14.01 -13.13 12.32
CA ALA A 77 13.91 -13.65 13.68
C ALA A 77 14.36 -15.11 13.76
N THR A 78 13.96 -15.94 12.80
CA THR A 78 14.37 -17.35 12.71
C THR A 78 15.88 -17.49 12.52
N GLN A 79 16.48 -16.71 11.60
CA GLN A 79 17.93 -16.73 11.33
C GLN A 79 18.75 -16.30 12.54
N HIS A 80 18.23 -15.35 13.33
CA HIS A 80 18.90 -14.80 14.51
C HIS A 80 18.48 -15.46 15.83
N GLN A 81 17.67 -16.52 15.79
CA GLN A 81 17.17 -17.23 16.97
C GLN A 81 16.43 -16.30 17.96
N ILE A 82 15.65 -15.36 17.43
CA ILE A 82 14.85 -14.41 18.19
C ILE A 82 13.39 -14.88 18.23
N GLY A 83 12.78 -14.82 19.42
CA GLY A 83 11.37 -15.13 19.64
C GLY A 83 11.15 -16.30 20.58
N THR A 84 9.89 -16.69 20.73
CA THR A 84 9.47 -17.78 21.61
C THR A 84 8.64 -18.76 20.79
N PHE A 85 9.00 -20.03 20.84
CA PHE A 85 8.16 -21.09 20.26
C PHE A 85 6.94 -21.30 21.16
N ILE A 86 5.76 -21.29 20.56
CA ILE A 86 4.50 -21.60 21.22
C ILE A 86 3.91 -22.82 20.55
N ASP A 87 3.79 -23.91 21.30
CA ASP A 87 3.04 -25.09 20.87
C ASP A 87 1.54 -24.77 20.91
N LEU A 88 0.87 -24.91 19.78
CA LEU A 88 -0.56 -24.65 19.66
C LEU A 88 -1.42 -25.86 20.07
N GLY A 89 -0.80 -26.99 20.44
CA GLY A 89 -1.50 -28.22 20.85
C GLY A 89 -2.29 -28.88 19.73
N LEU A 90 -1.95 -28.60 18.47
CA LEU A 90 -2.70 -29.07 17.29
C LEU A 90 -2.34 -30.51 16.89
N ALA A 91 -1.33 -31.12 17.53
CA ALA A 91 -0.86 -32.46 17.22
C ALA A 91 -1.92 -33.55 17.46
N ASP A 92 -2.93 -33.27 18.29
CA ASP A 92 -4.02 -34.19 18.64
C ASP A 92 -5.37 -33.83 17.98
N LEU A 93 -5.40 -32.84 17.07
CA LEU A 93 -6.60 -32.57 16.27
C LEU A 93 -6.77 -33.66 15.20
N PRO A 94 -7.99 -34.21 15.01
CA PRO A 94 -8.25 -35.28 14.04
C PRO A 94 -7.98 -34.88 12.58
#